data_AF-A0A936LV19-F1
#
_entry.id   AF-A0A936LV19-F1
#
_cell.length_a   1.000
_cell.length_b   1.000
_cell.length_c   1.000
_cell.angle_alpha   90.00
_cell.angle_beta   90.00
_cell.angle_gamma   90.00
#
_symmetry.space_group_name_H-M   'P 1'
#
loop_
_entity.id
_entity.type
_entity.pdbx_description
1 polymer ?
#
loop_
_entity_poly.entity_id
_entity_poly.type
_entity_poly.pdbx_seq_one_letter_code
_entity_poly.pdbx_strand_id
1 'polypeptide(L)'
;MTANPDFRDLFSALSAAGAEFLLVGGHAVMFHTAPRYTKDLDVWVRPSVDNAVRVHRALVMFGAPMADLTIEDLLTNKRAVGRPQDLLDVENLERRRRE
;
A
#
# COMPACT_ATOMS: atom_id res chain seq x y z
N MET A 1 11.33 -2.52 21.12
CA MET A 1 10.79 -3.07 19.85
C MET A 1 11.28 -2.15 18.76
N THR A 2 12.31 -2.54 18.01
CA THR A 2 12.86 -1.72 16.93
C THR A 2 11.90 -1.81 15.74
N ALA A 3 11.43 -0.66 15.25
CA ALA A 3 10.60 -0.61 14.05
C ALA A 3 11.36 -1.21 12.86
N ASN A 4 10.64 -1.86 11.94
CA ASN A 4 11.23 -2.38 10.70
C ASN A 4 11.96 -1.23 9.97
N PRO A 5 13.28 -1.34 9.70
CA PRO A 5 14.04 -0.28 9.04
C PRO A 5 13.44 0.13 7.70
N ASP A 6 12.85 -0.80 6.96
CA ASP A 6 12.23 -0.53 5.66
C ASP A 6 11.06 0.45 5.77
N PHE A 7 10.29 0.40 6.87
CA PHE A 7 9.19 1.33 7.09
C PHE A 7 9.70 2.75 7.33
N ARG A 8 10.79 2.88 8.10
CA ARG A 8 11.42 4.18 8.34
C ARG A 8 11.97 4.75 7.03
N ASP A 9 12.60 3.92 6.23
CA ASP A 9 13.23 4.35 4.98
C ASP A 9 12.15 4.73 3.94
N LEU A 10 11.01 4.02 3.89
CA LEU A 10 9.85 4.40 3.07
C LEU A 10 9.26 5.76 3.48
N PHE A 11 9.03 5.98 4.77
CA PHE A 11 8.51 7.27 5.26
C PHE A 11 9.49 8.41 5.02
N SER A 12 10.79 8.13 5.11
CA SER A 12 11.84 9.10 4.79
C SER A 12 11.82 9.47 3.31
N ALA A 13 11.65 8.49 2.41
CA ALA A 13 11.53 8.72 0.98
C ALA A 13 10.25 9.53 0.62
N LEU A 14 9.10 9.17 1.20
CA LEU A 14 7.84 9.91 1.02
C LEU A 14 7.97 11.37 1.46
N SER A 15 8.57 11.58 2.64
CA SER A 15 8.79 12.93 3.20
C SER A 15 9.78 13.73 2.35
N ALA A 16 10.88 13.12 1.91
CA ALA A 16 11.89 13.76 1.07
C ALA A 16 11.34 14.17 -0.31
N ALA A 17 10.38 13.42 -0.85
CA ALA A 17 9.68 13.76 -2.09
C ALA A 17 8.58 14.81 -1.91
N GLY A 18 8.30 15.24 -0.67
CA GLY A 18 7.20 16.17 -0.35
C GLY A 18 5.81 15.56 -0.61
N ALA A 19 5.69 14.24 -0.54
CA ALA A 19 4.41 13.56 -0.69
C ALA A 19 3.51 13.87 0.51
N GLU A 20 2.23 14.10 0.24
CA GLU A 20 1.18 14.26 1.24
C GLU A 20 0.57 12.89 1.54
N PHE A 21 0.85 12.38 2.73
CA PHE A 21 0.42 11.05 3.16
C PHE A 21 0.07 11.00 4.66
N LEU A 22 -0.67 9.97 5.04
CA LEU A 22 -1.05 9.66 6.41
C LEU A 22 -0.87 8.16 6.65
N LEU A 23 -0.20 7.80 7.76
CA LEU A 23 -0.17 6.41 8.22
C LEU A 23 -1.58 6.01 8.70
N VAL A 24 -2.09 4.90 8.18
CA VAL A 24 -3.39 4.34 8.56
C VAL A 24 -3.25 2.84 8.89
N GLY A 25 -4.36 2.15 9.08
CA GLY A 25 -4.37 0.70 9.26
C GLY A 25 -3.82 0.23 10.61
N GLY A 26 -3.30 -1.00 10.64
CA GLY A 26 -2.96 -1.71 11.87
C GLY A 26 -1.90 -1.00 12.73
N HIS A 27 -0.90 -0.38 12.10
CA HIS A 27 0.14 0.37 12.80
C HIS A 27 -0.40 1.63 13.49
N ALA A 28 -1.30 2.38 12.84
CA ALA A 28 -1.96 3.53 13.45
C ALA A 28 -2.84 3.13 14.64
N VAL A 29 -3.60 2.04 14.49
CA VAL A 29 -4.44 1.49 15.57
C VAL A 29 -3.59 1.08 16.78
N MET A 30 -2.48 0.37 16.56
CA MET A 30 -1.56 -0.01 17.63
C MET A 30 -1.02 1.19 18.41
N PHE A 31 -0.66 2.27 17.70
CA PHE A 31 -0.12 3.46 18.33
C PHE A 31 -1.16 4.17 19.21
N HIS A 32 -2.43 4.18 18.81
CA HIS A 32 -3.49 4.92 19.52
C HIS A 32 -4.30 4.08 20.52
N THR A 33 -4.25 2.75 20.45
CA THR A 33 -5.15 1.89 21.22
C THR A 33 -4.41 0.77 21.95
N ALA A 34 -4.50 -0.47 21.45
CA ALA A 34 -3.94 -1.67 22.05
C ALA A 34 -3.10 -2.45 21.04
N PRO A 35 -2.17 -3.32 21.51
CA PRO A 35 -1.37 -4.16 20.64
C PRO A 35 -2.23 -5.02 19.71
N ARG A 36 -1.92 -4.99 18.42
CA ARG A 36 -2.58 -5.77 17.38
C ARG A 36 -1.53 -6.23 16.38
N TYR A 37 -1.52 -7.51 16.07
CA TYR A 37 -0.66 -7.99 15.00
C TYR A 37 -1.11 -7.46 13.64
N THR A 38 -0.19 -6.83 12.91
CA THR A 38 -0.34 -6.44 11.51
C THR A 38 0.92 -6.87 10.76
N LYS A 39 0.74 -7.40 9.56
CA LYS A 39 1.87 -7.77 8.68
C LYS A 39 2.27 -6.62 7.76
N ASP A 40 1.29 -5.80 7.42
CA ASP A 40 1.40 -4.81 6.36
C ASP A 40 1.38 -3.40 6.95
N LEU A 41 1.89 -2.46 6.15
CA LEU A 41 1.88 -1.03 6.41
C LEU A 41 0.93 -0.35 5.43
N ASP A 42 -0.10 0.32 5.96
CA ASP A 42 -1.06 1.04 5.13
C ASP A 42 -0.78 2.55 5.17
N VAL A 43 -0.65 3.15 3.99
CA VAL A 43 -0.43 4.60 3.85
C VAL A 43 -1.51 5.17 2.95
N TRP A 44 -2.24 6.15 3.46
CA TRP A 44 -3.21 6.91 2.67
C TRP A 44 -2.53 8.13 2.06
N VAL A 45 -2.64 8.29 0.74
CA VAL A 45 -2.10 9.44 0.01
C VAL A 45 -3.22 10.35 -0.50
N ARG A 46 -2.99 11.66 -0.53
CA ARG A 46 -3.93 12.61 -1.15
C ARG A 46 -4.12 12.26 -2.64
N PRO A 47 -5.36 12.10 -3.15
CA PRO A 47 -5.62 11.68 -4.54
C PRO A 47 -5.56 12.88 -5.49
N SER A 48 -4.37 13.45 -5.69
CA SER A 48 -4.11 14.47 -6.71
C SER A 48 -3.00 14.03 -7.65
N VAL A 49 -3.00 14.55 -8.89
CA VAL A 49 -1.97 14.24 -9.89
C VAL A 49 -0.58 14.63 -9.37
N ASP A 50 -0.45 15.83 -8.82
CA ASP A 50 0.82 16.31 -8.27
C ASP A 50 1.35 15.41 -7.16
N ASN A 51 0.46 14.96 -6.27
CA ASN A 51 0.87 14.08 -5.17
C ASN A 51 1.20 12.67 -5.67
N ALA A 52 0.48 12.16 -6.68
CA ALA A 52 0.79 10.88 -7.31
C ALA A 52 2.19 10.87 -7.91
N VAL A 53 2.61 11.97 -8.55
CA VAL A 53 3.99 12.13 -9.05
C VAL A 53 5.02 12.11 -7.91
N ARG A 54 4.73 12.77 -6.79
CA ARG A 54 5.62 12.78 -5.62
C ARG A 54 5.73 11.41 -4.96
N VAL A 55 4.61 10.70 -4.82
CA VAL A 55 4.56 9.32 -4.30
C VAL A 55 5.33 8.38 -5.22
N HIS A 56 5.11 8.46 -6.53
CA HIS A 56 5.88 7.67 -7.51
C HIS A 56 7.38 7.92 -7.37
N ARG A 57 7.81 9.18 -7.28
CA ARG A 57 9.23 9.54 -7.06
C ARG A 57 9.77 8.95 -5.77
N ALA A 58 9.01 9.02 -4.67
CA ALA A 58 9.40 8.43 -3.40
C ALA A 58 9.58 6.91 -3.49
N LEU A 59 8.67 6.20 -4.17
CA LEU A 59 8.76 4.76 -4.37
C LEU A 59 10.01 4.38 -5.20
N VAL A 60 10.33 5.16 -6.24
CA VAL A 60 11.59 5.00 -7.00
C VAL A 60 12.81 5.23 -6.10
N MET A 61 12.82 6.30 -5.29
CA MET A 61 13.94 6.60 -4.38
C MET A 61 14.12 5.54 -3.29
N PHE A 62 13.03 4.96 -2.81
CA PHE A 62 13.04 3.86 -1.85
C PHE A 62 13.59 2.56 -2.45
N GLY A 63 13.58 2.43 -3.78
CA GLY A 63 13.97 1.20 -4.48
C GLY A 63 12.83 0.19 -4.61
N ALA A 64 11.57 0.65 -4.60
CA ALA A 64 10.44 -0.22 -4.86
C ALA A 64 10.54 -0.83 -6.28
N PRO A 65 10.11 -2.08 -6.49
CA PRO A 65 10.03 -2.66 -7.82
C PRO A 65 8.89 -1.98 -8.59
N MET A 66 9.26 -0.99 -9.40
CA MET A 66 8.32 -0.17 -10.18
C MET A 66 7.93 -0.80 -11.53
N ALA A 67 8.66 -1.84 -11.94
CA ALA A 67 8.37 -2.63 -13.12
C ALA A 67 7.83 -4.01 -12.70
N ASP A 68 7.13 -4.67 -13.63
CA ASP A 68 6.71 -6.08 -13.55
C ASP A 68 5.46 -6.39 -12.69
N LEU A 69 4.72 -5.39 -12.22
CA LEU A 69 3.43 -5.63 -11.57
C LEU A 69 2.35 -5.95 -12.62
N THR A 70 1.89 -7.19 -12.66
CA THR A 70 0.79 -7.62 -13.54
C THR A 70 -0.55 -7.57 -12.82
N ILE A 71 -1.65 -7.57 -13.58
CA ILE A 71 -2.98 -7.69 -12.98
C ILE A 71 -3.12 -9.05 -12.27
N GLU A 72 -2.49 -10.09 -12.82
CA GLU A 72 -2.47 -11.43 -12.28
C GLU A 72 -1.78 -11.47 -10.91
N ASP A 73 -0.73 -10.68 -10.69
CA ASP A 73 -0.10 -10.52 -9.37
C ASP A 73 -1.08 -9.89 -8.36
N LEU A 74 -1.81 -8.84 -8.79
CA LEU A 74 -2.81 -8.18 -7.96
C LEU A 74 -3.97 -9.10 -7.60
N LEU A 75 -4.48 -9.88 -8.56
CA LEU A 75 -5.54 -10.86 -8.34
C LEU A 75 -5.07 -12.00 -7.42
N THR A 76 -3.84 -12.48 -7.61
CA THR A 76 -3.23 -13.51 -6.76
C THR A 76 -3.12 -13.02 -5.32
N ASN A 77 -2.65 -11.79 -5.12
CA ASN A 77 -2.57 -11.18 -3.80
C ASN A 77 -3.96 -11.07 -3.15
N LYS A 78 -4.96 -10.55 -3.86
CA LYS A 78 -6.35 -10.41 -3.37
C LYS A 78 -6.95 -11.76 -2.96
N ARG A 79 -6.75 -12.82 -3.77
CA ARG A 79 -7.19 -14.19 -3.44
C ARG A 79 -6.47 -14.76 -2.22
N ALA A 80 -5.15 -14.54 -2.11
CA ALA A 80 -4.35 -15.03 -0.98
C ALA A 80 -4.72 -14.34 0.34
N VAL A 81 -5.06 -13.05 0.30
CA VAL A 81 -5.54 -12.27 1.45
C VAL A 81 -6.93 -12.76 1.89
N GLY A 82 -7.81 -13.10 0.94
CA GLY A 82 -9.03 -13.87 1.19
C GLY A 82 -10.11 -13.16 2.02
N ARG A 83 -10.04 -11.84 2.19
CA ARG A 83 -11.15 -11.10 2.84
C ARG A 83 -12.38 -11.15 1.94
N PRO A 84 -13.60 -11.14 2.49
CA PRO A 84 -14.83 -11.18 1.69
C PRO A 84 -14.87 -10.11 0.58
N GLN A 85 -14.45 -8.88 0.89
CA GLN A 85 -14.39 -7.80 -0.11
C GLN A 85 -13.34 -8.05 -1.19
N ASP A 86 -12.16 -8.57 -0.85
CA ASP A 86 -11.11 -8.86 -1.83
C ASP A 86 -11.55 -9.92 -2.84
N LEU A 87 -12.30 -10.94 -2.38
CA LEU A 87 -12.87 -11.98 -3.25
C LEU A 87 -13.96 -11.41 -4.17
N LEU A 88 -14.84 -10.55 -3.65
CA LEU A 88 -15.86 -9.85 -4.46
C LEU A 88 -15.25 -8.93 -5.50
N ASP A 89 -14.15 -8.24 -5.16
CA ASP A 89 -13.43 -7.38 -6.11
C ASP A 89 -12.85 -8.22 -7.26
N VAL A 90 -12.25 -9.37 -6.95
CA VAL A 90 -11.72 -10.33 -7.95
C VAL A 90 -12.84 -10.82 -8.87
N GLU A 91 -13.97 -11.27 -8.31
CA GLU A 91 -15.11 -11.76 -9.09
C GLU A 91 -15.68 -10.68 -10.03
N ASN A 92 -15.81 -9.45 -9.54
CA ASN A 92 -16.28 -8.31 -10.34
C ASN A 92 -15.34 -7.97 -11.49
N LEU A 93 -14.02 -8.01 -11.25
CA LEU A 93 -13.02 -7.76 -12.29
C LEU A 93 -13.03 -8.87 -13.36
N GLU A 94 -13.14 -10.14 -12.95
CA GLU A 94 -13.25 -11.27 -13.86
C GLU A 94 -14.51 -11.21 -14.73
N ARG A 95 -15.65 -10.78 -14.15
CA ARG A 95 -16.88 -10.58 -14.90
C ARG A 95 -16.72 -9.54 -16.00
N ARG A 96 -16.11 -8.39 -15.69
CA ARG A 96 -15.85 -7.31 -16.65
C ARG A 96 -14.88 -7.70 -17.78
N ARG A 97 -13.98 -8.67 -17.56
CA ARG A 97 -13.07 -9.19 -18.59
C ARG A 97 -13.75 -10.11 -19.61
N ARG A 98 -14.93 -10.66 -19.27
CA ARG A 98 -15.70 -11.59 -20.11
C ARG A 98 -16.76 -10.89 -20.97
N GLU A 99 -16.96 -9.59 -20.74
CA GLU A 99 -17.85 -8.70 -21.49
C GLU A 99 -17.06 -7.97 -22.58
#